data_AF-A0A7V9P875-F1
#
_entry.id   AF-A0A7V9P875-F1
#
_cell.length_a   1.000
_cell.length_b   1.000
_cell.length_c   1.000
_cell.angle_alpha   90.00
_cell.angle_beta   90.00
_cell.angle_gamma   90.00
#
_symmetry.space_group_name_H-M   'P 1'
#
loop_
_entity.id
_entity.type
_entity.pdbx_description
1 polymer ?
#
loop_
_entity_poly.entity_id
_entity_poly.type
_entity_poly.pdbx_seq_one_letter_code
_entity_poly.pdbx_strand_id
1 'polypeptide(L)'
;GAPESFNSCSHGAGRKMSRTAAKKAFSREDLERQTAGVECRKDAGVIDEIPSAYKDIDEVMRNQRDLVEVVAQLKQVVCVKG
;
A
#
# COMPACT_ATOMS: atom_id res chain seq x y z
N GLY A 1 -0.06 -17.57 -18.86
CA GLY A 1 0.97 -17.74 -17.80
C GLY A 1 2.25 -17.11 -18.28
N ALA A 2 3.17 -16.81 -17.36
CA ALA A 2 4.46 -16.17 -17.65
C ALA A 2 5.62 -17.10 -17.24
N PRO A 3 6.10 -17.99 -18.14
CA PRO A 3 7.14 -18.97 -17.79
C PRO A 3 8.46 -18.33 -17.37
N GLU A 4 8.83 -17.19 -17.94
CA GLU A 4 10.06 -16.46 -17.60
C GLU A 4 10.06 -15.95 -16.14
N SER A 5 8.88 -15.73 -15.56
CA SER A 5 8.72 -15.38 -14.15
C SER A 5 8.43 -16.60 -13.26
N PHE A 6 8.62 -17.83 -13.78
CA PHE A 6 8.19 -19.06 -13.12
C PHE A 6 6.71 -19.01 -12.68
N ASN A 7 5.86 -18.40 -13.52
CA ASN A 7 4.44 -18.15 -13.24
C ASN A 7 4.19 -17.37 -11.94
N SER A 8 5.07 -16.41 -11.61
CA SER A 8 4.96 -15.57 -10.42
C SER A 8 4.70 -14.10 -10.77
N CYS A 9 4.21 -13.34 -9.77
CA CYS A 9 3.98 -11.91 -9.85
C CYS A 9 4.20 -11.23 -8.47
N SER A 10 4.08 -9.91 -8.42
CA SER A 10 4.26 -9.13 -7.20
C SER A 10 3.10 -9.32 -6.21
N HIS A 11 3.41 -9.41 -4.92
CA HIS A 11 2.42 -9.56 -3.86
C HIS A 11 1.64 -8.26 -3.53
N GLY A 12 2.23 -7.09 -3.76
CA GLY A 12 1.61 -5.79 -3.46
C GLY A 12 2.55 -4.62 -3.68
N ALA A 13 2.17 -3.44 -3.20
CA ALA A 13 2.90 -2.19 -3.46
C ALA A 13 4.37 -2.21 -2.97
N GLY A 14 4.62 -2.82 -1.81
CA GLY A 14 5.92 -2.77 -1.15
C GLY A 14 6.21 -1.39 -0.54
N ARG A 15 7.08 -1.37 0.48
CA ARG A 15 7.43 -0.13 1.19
C ARG A 15 8.46 0.68 0.40
N LYS A 16 8.30 2.00 0.35
CA LYS A 16 9.30 2.93 -0.21
C LYS A 16 10.14 3.63 0.86
N MET A 17 9.68 3.63 2.11
CA MET A 17 10.41 4.14 3.28
C MET A 17 10.64 3.00 4.28
N SER A 18 11.53 3.15 5.26
CA SER A 18 11.59 2.25 6.43
C SER A 18 10.47 2.60 7.44
N ARG A 19 10.21 1.73 8.43
CA ARG A 19 9.19 2.03 9.46
C ARG A 19 9.61 3.24 10.30
N THR A 20 10.87 3.26 10.71
CA THR A 20 11.46 4.38 11.45
C THR A 20 11.45 5.68 10.64
N ALA A 21 11.74 5.62 9.33
CA ALA A 21 11.66 6.80 8.48
C ALA A 21 10.23 7.35 8.39
N ALA A 22 9.23 6.47 8.20
CA ALA A 22 7.83 6.88 8.15
C ALA A 22 7.36 7.51 9.49
N LYS A 23 7.71 6.92 10.64
CA LYS A 23 7.40 7.48 11.97
C LYS A 23 8.01 8.85 12.23
N LYS A 24 9.15 9.15 11.61
CA LYS A 24 9.82 10.46 11.71
C LYS A 24 9.28 11.48 10.72
N ALA A 25 8.81 11.03 9.56
CA ALA A 25 8.42 11.89 8.44
C ALA A 25 6.97 12.33 8.49
N PHE A 26 6.08 11.54 9.12
CA PHE A 26 4.64 11.77 9.06
C PHE A 26 4.03 11.99 10.44
N SER A 27 2.99 12.82 10.45
CA SER A 27 2.16 13.12 11.60
C SER A 27 0.85 12.34 11.58
N ARG A 28 0.10 12.40 12.68
CA ARG A 28 -1.28 11.90 12.74
C ARG A 28 -2.19 12.61 11.75
N GLU A 29 -2.02 13.91 11.55
CA GLU A 29 -2.81 14.69 10.60
C GLU A 29 -2.57 14.22 9.15
N ASP A 30 -1.31 13.88 8.82
CA ASP A 30 -1.01 13.27 7.52
C ASP A 30 -1.72 11.94 7.34
N LEU A 31 -1.77 11.12 8.39
CA LEU A 31 -2.46 9.83 8.34
C LEU A 31 -3.97 10.04 8.16
N GLU A 32 -4.58 10.98 8.88
CA GLU A 32 -5.99 11.34 8.74
C GLU A 32 -6.31 11.83 7.34
N ARG A 33 -5.51 12.76 6.80
CA ARG A 33 -5.68 13.29 5.45
C ARG A 33 -5.56 12.21 4.38
N GLN A 34 -4.55 11.34 4.49
CA GLN A 34 -4.30 10.32 3.46
C GLN A 34 -5.25 9.13 3.51
N THR A 35 -5.93 8.93 4.63
CA THR A 35 -6.93 7.87 4.79
C THR A 35 -8.35 8.42 4.87
N ALA A 36 -8.56 9.65 4.40
CA ALA A 36 -9.88 10.26 4.29
C ALA A 36 -10.82 9.36 3.44
N GLY A 37 -12.00 9.08 3.97
CA GLY A 37 -12.96 8.14 3.37
C GLY A 37 -12.71 6.66 3.67
N VAL A 38 -11.72 6.34 4.52
CA VAL A 38 -11.48 5.00 5.05
C VAL A 38 -11.50 5.05 6.59
N GLU A 39 -12.40 4.28 7.18
CA GLU A 39 -12.50 4.16 8.64
C GLU A 39 -11.37 3.26 9.16
N CYS A 40 -10.43 3.83 9.91
CA CYS A 40 -9.33 3.07 10.49
C CYS A 40 -8.68 3.81 11.65
N ARG A 41 -7.93 3.07 12.48
CA ARG A 41 -7.11 3.64 13.56
C ARG A 41 -6.19 4.74 13.05
N LYS A 42 -6.00 5.79 13.87
CA LYS A 42 -5.18 6.98 13.54
C LYS A 42 -4.13 7.30 14.62
N ASP A 43 -3.79 6.32 15.45
CA ASP A 43 -2.82 6.49 16.54
C ASP A 43 -1.37 6.25 16.09
N ALA A 44 -0.41 6.55 16.97
CA ALA A 44 1.02 6.42 16.68
C ALA A 44 1.47 4.99 16.34
N GLY A 45 0.70 3.98 16.75
CA GLY A 45 0.99 2.57 16.47
C GLY A 45 0.84 2.18 15.00
N VAL A 46 0.16 3.01 14.19
CA VAL A 46 -0.10 2.74 12.77
C VAL A 46 0.51 3.78 11.81
N ILE A 47 1.27 4.76 12.32
CA ILE A 47 1.87 5.82 11.49
C ILE A 47 2.85 5.25 10.45
N ASP A 48 3.58 4.16 10.74
CA ASP A 48 4.50 3.57 9.77
C ASP A 48 3.82 2.84 8.59
N GLU A 49 2.50 2.72 8.66
CA GLU A 49 1.63 2.05 7.69
C GLU A 49 0.79 3.06 6.90
N ILE A 50 1.07 4.36 7.04
CA ILE A 50 0.47 5.44 6.24
C ILE A 50 0.66 5.17 4.73
N PRO A 51 -0.32 5.50 3.85
CA PRO A 51 -0.20 5.24 2.41
C PRO A 51 1.10 5.75 1.78
N SER A 52 1.57 6.94 2.19
CA SER A 52 2.84 7.51 1.72
C SER A 52 4.10 6.77 2.16
N ALA A 53 4.02 5.72 2.98
CA ALA A 53 5.15 4.84 3.27
C ALA A 53 5.34 3.74 2.20
N TYR A 54 4.36 3.55 1.31
CA TYR A 54 4.35 2.53 0.26
C TYR A 54 4.58 3.15 -1.13
N LYS A 55 4.96 2.29 -2.08
CA LYS A 55 4.99 2.65 -3.51
C LYS A 55 3.56 2.84 -4.02
N ASP A 56 3.43 3.48 -5.16
CA ASP A 56 2.15 3.53 -5.88
C ASP A 56 1.80 2.12 -6.39
N ILE A 57 0.65 1.60 -5.95
CA ILE A 57 0.17 0.28 -6.39
C ILE A 57 -0.12 0.28 -7.89
N ASP A 58 -0.58 1.39 -8.46
CA ASP A 58 -0.90 1.48 -9.88
C ASP A 58 0.38 1.36 -10.73
N GLU A 59 1.50 1.90 -10.24
CA GLU A 59 2.80 1.71 -10.88
C GLU A 59 3.25 0.24 -10.84
N VAL A 60 3.11 -0.42 -9.68
CA VAL A 60 3.45 -1.84 -9.55
C VAL A 60 2.60 -2.69 -10.49
N MET A 61 1.29 -2.43 -10.57
CA MET A 61 0.40 -3.16 -11.48
C MET A 61 0.72 -2.90 -12.95
N ARG A 62 1.05 -1.66 -13.33
CA ARG A 62 1.49 -1.35 -14.71
C ARG A 62 2.76 -2.10 -15.10
N ASN A 63 3.72 -2.22 -14.18
CA ASN A 63 5.00 -2.86 -14.44
C ASN A 63 4.93 -4.39 -14.58
N GLN A 64 3.83 -5.03 -14.17
CA GLN A 64 3.63 -6.48 -14.26
C GLN A 64 2.44 -6.87 -15.14
N ARG A 65 1.98 -5.97 -16.01
CA ARG A 65 0.81 -6.15 -16.88
C ARG A 65 0.91 -7.36 -17.83
N ASP A 66 2.13 -7.81 -18.10
CA ASP A 66 2.47 -8.99 -18.89
C ASP A 66 2.41 -10.30 -18.07
N LEU A 67 2.46 -10.20 -16.74
CA LEU A 67 2.43 -11.34 -15.82
C LEU A 67 1.02 -11.65 -15.30
N VAL A 68 0.12 -10.66 -15.25
CA VAL A 68 -1.19 -10.76 -14.60
C VAL A 68 -2.32 -10.17 -15.44
N GLU A 69 -3.53 -10.68 -15.22
CA GLU A 69 -4.78 -10.07 -15.69
C GLU A 69 -5.49 -9.38 -14.51
N VAL A 70 -5.94 -8.14 -14.70
CA VAL A 70 -6.71 -7.43 -13.67
C VAL A 70 -8.17 -7.82 -13.75
N VAL A 71 -8.63 -8.61 -12.78
CA VAL A 71 -10.03 -9.07 -12.71
C VAL A 71 -10.94 -8.03 -12.03
N ALA A 72 -10.44 -7.37 -10.99
CA ALA A 72 -11.20 -6.38 -10.22
C ALA A 72 -10.26 -5.43 -9.47
N GLN A 73 -10.77 -4.23 -9.16
CA GLN A 73 -10.14 -3.29 -8.23
C GLN A 73 -11.06 -3.08 -7.02
N LEU A 74 -10.50 -3.24 -5.83
CA LEU A 74 -11.23 -3.06 -4.58
C LEU A 74 -10.74 -1.81 -3.86
N LYS A 75 -11.66 -1.05 -3.28
CA LYS A 75 -11.37 0.08 -2.39
C LYS A 75 -11.86 -0.25 -0.99
N GLN A 76 -10.95 -0.21 -0.04
CA GLN A 76 -11.28 -0.37 1.38
C GLN A 76 -12.22 0.74 1.86
N VAL A 77 -13.20 0.36 2.69
CA VAL A 77 -14.06 1.28 3.45
C VAL A 77 -13.66 1.30 4.92
N VAL A 78 -13.24 0.14 5.46
CA VAL A 78 -12.76 -0.01 6.84
C VAL A 78 -11.43 -0.77 6.83
N CYS A 79 -10.49 -0.38 7.70
CA CYS A 79 -9.23 -1.09 7.93
C CYS A 79 -8.97 -1.28 9.44
N VAL A 80 -8.94 -2.53 9.88
CA VAL A 80 -8.63 -2.92 11.26
C VAL A 80 -7.21 -3.49 11.30
N LYS A 81 -6.39 -2.95 12.20
CA LYS A 81 -4.98 -3.34 12.32
C LYS A 81 -4.62 -3.60 13.79
N GLY A 82 -3.95 -4.73 14.02
CA GLY A 82 -3.42 -5.16 15.31
C GLY A 82 -2.20 -4.36 15.72
#